data_AF-A0A354V749-F1
#
_entry.id   AF-A0A354V749-F1
#
_cell.length_a   1.000
_cell.length_b   1.000
_cell.length_c   1.000
_cell.angle_alpha   90.00
_cell.angle_beta   90.00
_cell.angle_gamma   90.00
#
_symmetry.space_group_name_H-M   'P 1'
#
loop_
_entity.id
_entity.type
_entity.pdbx_description
1 polymer ?
#
loop_
_entity_poly.entity_id
_entity_poly.type
_entity_poly.pdbx_seq_one_letter_code
_entity_poly.pdbx_strand_id
1 'polypeptide(L)'
;DGNPVEGQYRLRQLPEVSGAMVVMDPWTGRVLAMVGGFSFDQSQFNRATQAYRQPGSSFKPIVYSSALDNGYTPSTQVVDAPIEIDQGQGGGVWRPENFSSGKYQGPTTLRNALRLSLNTVTVRLAQDIGMPLIGEYARRFGVY
;
A
#
# COMPACT_ATOMS: atom_id res chain seq x y z
N ASP A 1 28.00 -19.33 -2.69
CA ASP A 1 28.50 -17.96 -2.95
C ASP A 1 28.01 -17.38 -4.29
N GLY A 2 27.48 -18.20 -5.21
CA GLY A 2 26.87 -17.68 -6.46
C GLY A 2 27.87 -17.44 -7.58
N ASN A 3 29.13 -17.81 -7.35
CA ASN A 3 30.17 -17.78 -8.36
C ASN A 3 29.92 -18.88 -9.40
N PRO A 4 30.11 -18.60 -10.71
CA PRO A 4 30.04 -19.63 -11.74
C PRO A 4 31.11 -20.70 -11.48
N VAL A 5 30.70 -21.97 -11.39
CA VAL A 5 31.63 -23.10 -11.42
C VAL A 5 31.84 -23.47 -12.88
N GLU A 6 33.08 -23.42 -13.34
CA GLU A 6 33.43 -23.74 -14.72
C GLU A 6 32.96 -25.17 -15.09
N GLY A 7 32.33 -25.30 -16.25
CA GLY A 7 31.74 -26.57 -16.70
C GLY A 7 30.38 -26.94 -16.10
N GLN A 8 29.80 -26.13 -15.21
CA GLN A 8 28.45 -26.36 -14.67
C GLN A 8 27.41 -25.45 -15.34
N TYR A 9 26.36 -26.07 -15.89
CA TYR A 9 25.22 -25.37 -16.47
C TYR A 9 23.95 -25.68 -15.67
N ARG A 10 23.03 -24.72 -15.64
CA ARG A 10 21.69 -24.92 -15.08
C ARG A 10 20.63 -24.38 -16.02
N LEU A 11 19.53 -25.12 -16.15
CA LEU A 11 18.32 -24.62 -16.80
C LEU A 11 17.81 -23.40 -16.02
N ARG A 12 17.42 -22.34 -16.73
CA ARG A 12 16.77 -21.15 -16.16
C ARG A 12 15.57 -20.77 -17.00
N GLN A 13 14.60 -20.11 -16.36
CA GLN A 13 13.43 -19.54 -17.01
C GLN A 13 13.46 -18.02 -16.88
N LEU A 14 13.09 -17.33 -17.96
CA LEU A 14 12.83 -15.90 -17.92
C LEU A 14 11.54 -15.64 -17.13
N PRO A 15 11.53 -14.69 -16.16
CA PRO A 15 10.33 -14.39 -15.41
C PRO A 15 9.23 -13.83 -16.32
N GLU A 16 8.02 -14.38 -16.24
CA GLU A 16 6.82 -13.78 -16.85
C GLU A 16 6.35 -12.55 -16.06
N VAL A 17 6.51 -12.60 -14.73
CA VAL A 17 6.27 -11.46 -13.84
C VAL A 17 7.36 -10.41 -14.01
N SER A 18 6.99 -9.14 -13.87
CA SER A 18 7.93 -8.02 -13.89
C SER A 18 7.88 -7.24 -12.58
N GLY A 19 8.88 -6.39 -12.37
CA GLY A 19 9.00 -5.54 -11.20
C GLY A 19 9.63 -4.20 -11.57
N ALA A 20 9.59 -3.28 -10.62
CA ALA A 20 10.24 -1.99 -10.73
C ALA A 20 10.81 -1.59 -9.38
N MET A 21 11.84 -0.74 -9.39
CA MET A 21 12.44 -0.20 -8.19
C MET A 21 12.87 1.24 -8.42
N VAL A 22 12.63 2.08 -7.42
CA VAL A 22 13.20 3.43 -7.33
C VAL A 22 13.79 3.58 -5.94
N VAL A 23 15.02 4.07 -5.86
CA VAL A 23 15.69 4.44 -4.62
C VAL A 23 15.97 5.93 -4.66
N MET A 24 15.54 6.66 -3.64
CA MET A 24 15.65 8.11 -3.59
C MET A 24 16.21 8.57 -2.25
N ASP A 25 16.91 9.69 -2.27
CA ASP A 25 17.16 10.49 -1.07
C ASP A 25 15.84 11.22 -0.67
N PRO A 26 15.29 10.97 0.53
CA PRO A 26 14.02 11.56 0.94
C PRO A 26 14.10 13.08 1.23
N TRP A 27 15.29 13.63 1.48
CA TRP A 27 15.46 15.05 1.79
C TRP A 27 15.59 15.90 0.52
N THR A 28 16.25 15.36 -0.50
CA THR A 28 16.54 16.09 -1.73
C THR A 28 15.68 15.65 -2.92
N GLY A 29 15.04 14.49 -2.83
CA GLY A 29 14.32 13.87 -3.94
C GLY A 29 15.24 13.28 -5.03
N ARG A 30 16.55 13.24 -4.80
CA ARG A 30 17.51 12.71 -5.79
C ARG A 30 17.30 11.22 -6.00
N VAL A 31 17.11 10.81 -7.26
CA VAL A 31 17.09 9.39 -7.64
C VAL A 31 18.52 8.82 -7.59
N LEU A 32 18.72 7.84 -6.72
CA LEU A 32 20.00 7.14 -6.53
C LEU A 32 20.09 5.89 -7.40
N ALA A 33 18.96 5.21 -7.61
CA ALA A 33 18.86 4.06 -8.50
C ALA A 33 17.43 3.95 -9.05
N MET A 34 17.31 3.46 -10.29
CA MET A 34 16.03 3.17 -10.93
C MET A 34 16.13 1.93 -11.82
N VAL A 35 15.20 1.00 -11.65
CA VAL A 35 15.06 -0.21 -12.47
C VAL A 35 13.62 -0.29 -12.95
N GLY A 36 13.41 -0.26 -14.28
CA GLY A 36 12.09 -0.26 -14.91
C GLY A 36 11.52 -1.64 -15.27
N GLY A 37 12.29 -2.71 -15.10
CA GLY A 37 11.92 -4.06 -15.51
C GLY A 37 13.06 -5.06 -15.34
N PHE A 38 12.79 -6.32 -15.64
CA PHE A 38 13.77 -7.42 -15.55
C PHE A 38 14.98 -7.24 -16.47
N SER A 39 14.75 -6.80 -17.72
CA SER A 39 15.80 -6.55 -18.72
C SER A 39 15.34 -5.46 -19.68
N PHE A 40 16.21 -4.47 -19.91
CA PHE A 40 15.97 -3.37 -20.84
C PHE A 40 15.90 -3.86 -22.30
N ASP A 41 16.74 -4.82 -22.66
CA ASP A 41 16.77 -5.41 -24.01
C ASP A 41 15.49 -6.17 -24.35
N GLN A 42 14.81 -6.74 -23.33
CA GLN A 42 13.51 -7.38 -23.52
C GLN A 42 12.36 -6.38 -23.54
N SER A 43 12.45 -5.30 -22.75
CA SER A 43 11.40 -4.30 -22.65
C SER A 43 11.96 -2.97 -22.16
N GLN A 44 11.90 -1.95 -23.02
CA GLN A 44 12.32 -0.59 -22.69
C GLN A 44 11.26 0.20 -21.91
N PHE A 45 10.08 -0.39 -21.67
CA PHE A 45 9.02 0.24 -20.89
C PHE A 45 9.43 0.35 -19.42
N ASN A 46 9.55 1.58 -18.93
CA ASN A 46 9.99 1.87 -17.58
C ASN A 46 8.81 1.82 -16.59
N ARG A 47 8.61 0.66 -15.96
CA ARG A 47 7.53 0.45 -14.99
C ARG A 47 7.67 1.31 -13.73
N ALA A 48 8.86 1.83 -13.44
CA ALA A 48 9.05 2.69 -12.28
C ALA A 48 8.38 4.07 -12.43
N THR A 49 8.19 4.54 -13.67
CA THR A 49 7.62 5.87 -13.94
C THR A 49 6.36 5.85 -14.79
N GLN A 50 6.14 4.78 -15.57
CA GLN A 50 5.07 4.71 -16.57
C GLN A 50 3.95 3.72 -16.21
N ALA A 51 4.21 2.76 -15.30
CA ALA A 51 3.21 1.76 -14.96
C ALA A 51 2.28 2.23 -13.83
N TYR A 52 1.07 2.64 -14.19
CA TYR A 52 0.01 2.88 -13.21
C TYR A 52 -0.48 1.55 -12.62
N ARG A 53 -0.43 1.44 -11.29
CA ARG A 53 -0.88 0.27 -10.51
C ARG A 53 -1.57 0.72 -9.24
N GLN A 54 -2.52 -0.08 -8.76
CA GLN A 54 -3.14 0.17 -7.47
C GLN A 54 -2.11 -0.08 -6.35
N PRO A 55 -1.92 0.86 -5.41
CA PRO A 55 -0.97 0.71 -4.30
C PRO A 55 -1.42 -0.34 -3.28
N GLY A 56 -2.73 -0.59 -3.17
CA GLY A 56 -3.28 -1.45 -2.13
C GLY A 56 -2.97 -0.93 -0.74
N SER A 57 -2.54 -1.82 0.17
CA SER A 57 -2.29 -1.46 1.57
C SER A 57 -1.15 -0.45 1.78
N SER A 58 -0.28 -0.22 0.79
CA SER A 58 0.75 0.83 0.89
C SER A 58 0.15 2.26 0.86
N PHE A 59 -1.14 2.41 0.56
CA PHE A 59 -1.85 3.69 0.69
C PHE A 59 -2.27 4.01 2.13
N LYS A 60 -2.34 3.01 3.02
CA LYS A 60 -2.81 3.19 4.40
C LYS A 60 -2.03 4.26 5.18
N PRO A 61 -0.69 4.36 5.11
CA PRO A 61 0.04 5.45 5.76
C PRO A 61 -0.50 6.85 5.44
N ILE A 62 -1.01 7.10 4.23
CA ILE A 62 -1.62 8.39 3.86
C ILE A 62 -2.91 8.63 4.67
N VAL A 63 -3.81 7.64 4.72
CA VAL A 63 -5.05 7.70 5.53
C VAL A 63 -4.74 7.89 7.02
N TYR A 64 -3.73 7.18 7.52
CA TYR A 64 -3.35 7.26 8.94
C TYR A 64 -2.65 8.60 9.25
N SER A 65 -1.89 9.16 8.31
CA SER A 65 -1.29 10.49 8.49
C SER A 65 -2.35 11.58 8.62
N SER A 66 -3.42 11.53 7.82
CA SER A 66 -4.56 12.46 7.99
C SER A 66 -5.23 12.29 9.35
N ALA A 67 -5.27 11.08 9.91
CA ALA A 67 -5.81 10.87 11.25
C ALA A 67 -4.94 11.52 12.33
N LEU A 68 -3.64 11.24 12.28
CA LEU A 68 -2.68 11.65 13.30
C LEU A 68 -2.58 13.18 13.40
N ASP A 69 -2.63 13.88 12.28
CA ASP A 69 -2.63 15.34 12.26
C ASP A 69 -3.96 15.95 12.74
N ASN A 70 -5.02 15.15 12.86
CA ASN A 70 -6.37 15.58 13.26
C ASN A 70 -6.81 14.96 14.60
N GLY A 71 -5.88 14.83 15.55
CA GLY A 71 -6.17 14.50 16.94
C GLY A 71 -6.10 13.01 17.30
N TYR A 72 -5.90 12.12 16.32
CA TYR A 72 -5.58 10.74 16.63
C TYR A 72 -4.13 10.60 17.12
N THR A 73 -3.91 9.62 17.97
CA THR A 73 -2.58 9.26 18.46
C THR A 73 -2.28 7.80 18.12
N PRO A 74 -1.01 7.37 18.11
CA PRO A 74 -0.67 5.94 17.95
C PRO A 74 -1.33 5.03 19.00
N SER A 75 -1.69 5.58 20.17
CA SER A 75 -2.37 4.91 21.27
C SER A 75 -3.91 5.01 21.22
N THR A 76 -4.49 5.76 20.27
CA THR A 76 -5.95 5.85 20.14
C THR A 76 -6.53 4.45 19.95
N GLN A 77 -7.50 4.12 20.81
CA GLN A 77 -8.19 2.84 20.76
C GLN A 77 -9.17 2.83 19.60
N VAL A 78 -9.12 1.75 18.83
CA VAL A 78 -9.95 1.50 17.65
C VAL A 78 -10.41 0.05 17.68
N VAL A 79 -11.46 -0.26 16.94
CA VAL A 79 -12.04 -1.61 16.92
C VAL A 79 -11.88 -2.23 15.55
N ASP A 80 -11.23 -3.39 15.52
CA ASP A 80 -11.22 -4.29 14.38
C ASP A 80 -12.37 -5.29 14.54
N ALA A 81 -13.41 -5.12 13.73
CA ALA A 81 -14.64 -5.92 13.74
C ALA A 81 -15.31 -5.84 12.36
N PRO A 82 -16.26 -6.73 12.02
CA PRO A 82 -17.05 -6.61 10.79
C PRO A 82 -17.64 -5.21 10.63
N ILE A 83 -17.65 -4.68 9.41
CA ILE A 83 -18.28 -3.41 9.08
C ILE A 83 -19.06 -3.54 7.78
N GLU A 84 -20.19 -2.87 7.73
CA GLU A 84 -21.02 -2.76 6.54
C GLU A 84 -21.16 -1.27 6.18
N ILE A 85 -21.00 -0.94 4.91
CA ILE A 85 -21.17 0.42 4.40
C ILE A 85 -22.22 0.39 3.30
N ASP A 86 -23.31 1.11 3.52
CA ASP A 86 -24.25 1.44 2.45
C ASP A 86 -23.60 2.45 1.50
N GLN A 87 -23.46 2.07 0.24
CA GLN A 87 -22.81 2.89 -0.77
C GLN A 87 -23.76 3.91 -1.42
N GLY A 88 -25.03 3.99 -0.96
CA GLY A 88 -26.04 4.89 -1.48
C GLY A 88 -26.78 4.33 -2.71
N GLN A 89 -27.52 5.19 -3.41
CA GLN A 89 -28.51 4.80 -4.42
C GLN A 89 -27.93 3.87 -5.50
N GLY A 90 -28.25 2.57 -5.41
CA GLY A 90 -27.86 1.54 -6.37
C GLY A 90 -26.51 0.87 -6.12
N GLY A 91 -25.74 1.29 -5.12
CA GLY A 91 -24.40 0.74 -4.83
C GLY A 91 -24.42 -0.55 -3.99
N GLY A 92 -25.51 -0.81 -3.28
CA GLY A 92 -25.62 -1.95 -2.38
C GLY A 92 -24.78 -1.79 -1.11
N VAL A 93 -24.64 -2.89 -0.36
CA VAL A 93 -23.90 -2.92 0.91
C VAL A 93 -22.52 -3.52 0.69
N TRP A 94 -21.48 -2.75 0.96
CA TRP A 94 -20.09 -3.19 0.92
C TRP A 94 -19.63 -3.70 2.28
N ARG A 95 -19.02 -4.90 2.31
CA ARG A 95 -18.56 -5.58 3.53
C ARG A 95 -17.06 -5.90 3.42
N PRO A 96 -16.16 -4.96 3.76
CA PRO A 96 -14.72 -5.21 3.66
C PRO A 96 -14.25 -6.18 4.75
N GLU A 97 -13.36 -7.10 4.36
CA GLU A 97 -12.71 -8.04 5.27
C GLU A 97 -11.20 -7.77 5.37
N ASN A 98 -10.59 -8.21 6.47
CA ASN A 98 -9.13 -8.29 6.58
C ASN A 98 -8.59 -9.44 5.71
N PHE A 99 -7.30 -9.39 5.36
CA PHE A 99 -6.64 -10.45 4.58
C PHE A 99 -6.79 -11.84 5.23
N SER A 100 -6.75 -11.91 6.56
CA SER A 100 -7.14 -13.09 7.31
C SER A 100 -8.66 -13.12 7.50
N SER A 101 -9.39 -13.66 6.53
CA SER A 101 -10.86 -13.76 6.58
C SER A 101 -11.33 -14.36 7.91
N GLY A 102 -12.34 -13.72 8.51
CA GLY A 102 -12.98 -14.16 9.75
C GLY A 102 -12.19 -13.94 11.05
N LYS A 103 -10.96 -13.42 11.01
CA LYS A 103 -10.18 -13.10 12.22
C LYS A 103 -10.17 -11.61 12.49
N TYR A 104 -10.77 -11.23 13.61
CA TYR A 104 -10.83 -9.85 14.10
C TYR A 104 -10.12 -9.74 15.43
N GLN A 105 -9.39 -8.65 15.64
CA GLN A 105 -8.69 -8.41 16.91
C GLN A 105 -9.57 -7.77 18.00
N GLY A 106 -10.76 -7.28 17.66
CA GLY A 106 -11.56 -6.49 18.59
C GLY A 106 -10.86 -5.17 18.92
N PRO A 107 -10.86 -4.72 20.19
CA PRO A 107 -10.16 -3.51 20.61
C PRO A 107 -8.64 -3.60 20.36
N THR A 108 -8.09 -2.60 19.68
CA THR A 108 -6.66 -2.48 19.38
C THR A 108 -6.25 -1.02 19.31
N THR A 109 -4.96 -0.73 19.17
CA THR A 109 -4.46 0.64 18.99
C THR A 109 -4.31 0.99 17.52
N LEU A 110 -4.37 2.29 17.20
CA LEU A 110 -4.14 2.78 15.84
C LEU A 110 -2.76 2.33 15.30
N ARG A 111 -1.72 2.31 16.14
CA ARG A 111 -0.40 1.76 15.80
C ARG A 111 -0.48 0.30 15.36
N ASN A 112 -1.18 -0.54 16.13
CA ASN A 112 -1.30 -1.96 15.82
C ASN A 112 -2.16 -2.18 14.57
N ALA A 113 -3.19 -1.37 14.36
CA ALA A 113 -4.02 -1.43 13.17
C ALA A 113 -3.22 -1.17 11.89
N LEU A 114 -2.33 -0.16 11.88
CA LEU A 114 -1.44 0.10 10.75
C LEU A 114 -0.41 -1.01 10.58
N ARG A 115 0.25 -1.42 11.68
CA ARG A 115 1.27 -2.50 11.68
C ARG A 115 0.74 -3.80 11.08
N LEU A 116 -0.49 -4.16 11.42
CA LEU A 116 -1.14 -5.38 10.94
C LEU A 116 -1.96 -5.17 9.68
N SER A 117 -1.95 -3.95 9.13
CA SER A 117 -2.67 -3.57 7.92
C SER A 117 -4.15 -3.97 7.99
N LEU A 118 -4.84 -3.60 9.07
CA LEU A 118 -6.25 -3.95 9.25
C LEU A 118 -7.14 -3.12 8.32
N ASN A 119 -7.88 -3.80 7.45
CA ASN A 119 -8.77 -3.18 6.47
C ASN A 119 -9.95 -2.52 7.17
N THR A 120 -10.60 -3.23 8.09
CA THR A 120 -11.83 -2.71 8.73
C THR A 120 -11.56 -1.47 9.57
N VAL A 121 -10.41 -1.40 10.24
CA VAL A 121 -9.99 -0.19 10.98
C VAL A 121 -9.69 0.96 10.03
N THR A 122 -8.98 0.70 8.92
CA THR A 122 -8.68 1.72 7.91
C THR A 122 -9.97 2.33 7.34
N VAL A 123 -10.97 1.49 7.10
CA VAL A 123 -12.28 1.91 6.59
C VAL A 123 -13.04 2.76 7.64
N ARG A 124 -13.10 2.33 8.90
CA ARG A 124 -13.68 3.13 10.00
C ARG A 124 -13.00 4.49 10.14
N LEU A 125 -11.67 4.48 10.08
CA LEU A 125 -10.86 5.68 10.16
C LEU A 125 -11.19 6.64 9.01
N ALA A 126 -11.38 6.12 7.79
CA ALA A 126 -11.79 6.92 6.65
C ALA A 126 -13.22 7.49 6.76
N GLN A 127 -14.15 6.76 7.39
CA GLN A 127 -15.49 7.27 7.67
C GLN A 127 -15.47 8.40 8.70
N ASP A 128 -14.62 8.29 9.73
CA ASP A 128 -14.52 9.30 10.78
C ASP A 128 -13.86 10.60 10.29
N ILE A 129 -12.73 10.49 9.59
CA ILE A 129 -11.95 11.64 9.11
C ILE A 129 -12.56 12.26 7.84
N GLY A 130 -13.20 11.43 7.01
CA GLY A 130 -13.81 11.83 5.76
C GLY A 130 -12.89 11.77 4.54
N MET A 131 -13.46 11.36 3.41
CA MET A 131 -12.78 11.26 2.12
C MET A 131 -12.21 12.59 1.57
N PRO A 132 -12.84 13.77 1.79
CA PRO A 132 -12.26 15.03 1.32
C PRO A 132 -10.87 15.32 1.91
N LEU A 133 -10.69 15.11 3.21
CA LEU A 133 -9.41 15.34 3.88
C LEU A 133 -8.36 14.31 3.44
N ILE A 134 -8.74 13.04 3.33
CA ILE A 134 -7.86 11.99 2.79
C ILE A 134 -7.42 12.33 1.36
N GLY A 135 -8.33 12.84 0.53
CA GLY A 135 -8.04 13.27 -0.84
C GLY A 135 -7.12 14.50 -0.90
N GLU A 136 -7.16 15.39 0.10
CA GLU A 136 -6.19 16.47 0.22
C GLU A 136 -4.79 15.94 0.56
N TYR A 137 -4.68 15.02 1.53
CA TYR A 137 -3.41 14.39 1.89
C TYR A 137 -2.81 13.63 0.70
N ALA A 138 -3.62 12.88 -0.04
CA ALA A 138 -3.17 12.18 -1.25
C ALA A 138 -2.57 13.12 -2.30
N ARG A 139 -3.20 14.29 -2.51
CA ARG A 139 -2.66 15.36 -3.39
C ARG A 139 -1.37 15.96 -2.85
N ARG A 140 -1.29 16.22 -1.54
CA ARG A 140 -0.06 16.74 -0.89
C ARG A 140 1.13 15.77 -1.01
N PHE A 141 0.87 14.46 -1.00
CA PHE A 141 1.87 13.42 -1.24
C PHE A 141 2.14 13.14 -2.74
N GLY A 142 1.40 13.77 -3.66
CA GLY A 142 1.60 13.60 -5.11
C GLY A 142 1.09 12.26 -5.67
N VAL A 143 0.09 11.65 -5.04
CA VAL A 143 -0.44 10.30 -5.39
C VAL A 143 -1.84 10.35 -6.00
N TYR A 144 -2.40 11.55 -6.22
CA TYR A 144 -3.71 11.79 -6.84
C TYR A 144 -3.64 12.97 -7.80
#